data_AF-A0A451CH46-F1
#
_entry.id   AF-A0A451CH46-F1
#
_cell.length_a   1.000
_cell.length_b   1.000
_cell.length_c   1.000
_cell.angle_alpha   90.00
_cell.angle_beta   90.00
_cell.angle_gamma   90.00
#
_symmetry.space_group_name_H-M   'P 1'
#
loop_
_entity.id
_entity.type
_entity.pdbx_description
1 polymer ?
#
loop_
_entity_poly.entity_id
_entity_poly.type
_entity_poly.pdbx_seq_one_letter_code
_entity_poly.pdbx_strand_id
1 'polypeptide(L)'
;MFGGSRDPGNGRLDAGGWLDSARGGILFLNDAHVLNAEILEGLSRYLETGSFRRVGGESYVESDVQLIFSTTPEQSGDTRSDTLQTMVERHGGIMIRISRLRERREDINPLAHHVLNSLYRQGETHVRTLRETAITLLEEFDWPGNVRELESAVEYAAIRTDAMEETEIAPYHLPQTIVDRSARAGLAISALDYQRHLARAELALVASAMETFSTTKQADLAARLHYNDRYTFARRIRRCFERYPDLEREFPDVRRIFMVRQRVLCTADIFGYLCFLYQ
;
A
#
# COMPACT_ATOMS: atom_id res chain seq x y z
N MET A 1 11.56 29.51 13.79
CA MET A 1 12.88 28.88 13.58
C MET A 1 14.01 29.63 14.29
N PHE A 2 14.55 30.71 13.70
CA PHE A 2 15.82 31.34 14.13
C PHE A 2 15.69 32.53 15.10
N GLY A 3 14.47 32.92 15.48
CA GLY A 3 14.24 34.09 16.34
C GLY A 3 14.46 35.42 15.61
N GLY A 4 14.04 36.52 16.22
CA GLY A 4 14.21 37.88 15.67
C GLY A 4 15.28 38.65 16.43
N SER A 5 16.09 39.42 15.71
CA SER A 5 17.02 40.39 16.29
C SER A 5 16.35 41.76 16.41
N ARG A 6 16.79 42.55 17.39
CA ARG A 6 16.40 43.94 17.57
C ARG A 6 16.65 44.75 16.30
N ASP A 7 15.60 45.40 15.80
CA ASP A 7 15.68 46.49 14.83
C ASP A 7 15.53 47.82 15.58
N PRO A 8 16.57 48.68 15.60
CA PRO A 8 16.50 50.01 16.24
C PRO A 8 15.37 50.90 15.71
N GLY A 9 14.91 50.68 14.47
CA GLY A 9 13.90 51.52 13.81
C GLY A 9 12.44 51.17 14.11
N ASN A 10 12.15 49.96 14.62
CA ASN A 10 10.79 49.42 14.69
C ASN A 10 10.38 48.89 16.08
N GLY A 11 11.21 49.09 17.12
CA GLY A 11 10.86 48.82 18.51
C GLY A 11 10.65 47.35 18.91
N ARG A 12 10.97 46.38 18.04
CA ARG A 12 10.88 44.94 18.36
C ARG A 12 12.02 44.53 19.30
N LEU A 13 11.66 43.90 20.42
CA LEU A 13 12.59 43.26 21.35
C LEU A 13 13.16 41.96 20.77
N ASP A 14 14.35 41.57 21.22
CA ASP A 14 14.96 40.29 20.87
C ASP A 14 14.03 39.14 21.26
N ALA A 15 13.69 38.30 20.28
CA ALA A 15 12.82 37.14 20.49
C ALA A 15 13.61 35.87 20.16
N GLY A 16 13.79 35.01 21.17
CA GLY A 16 14.43 33.70 21.03
C GLY A 16 13.74 32.83 19.97
N GLY A 17 14.53 32.07 19.22
CA GLY A 17 14.06 31.07 18.26
C GLY A 17 13.87 29.69 18.89
N TRP A 18 13.41 28.74 18.08
CA TRP A 18 13.31 27.34 18.49
C TRP A 18 14.70 26.71 18.69
N LEU A 19 15.69 27.11 17.90
CA LEU A 19 17.09 26.68 18.09
C LEU A 19 17.73 27.24 19.37
N ASP A 20 17.29 28.42 19.84
CA ASP A 20 17.70 28.93 21.15
C ASP A 20 17.05 28.11 22.27
N SER A 21 15.76 27.80 22.11
CA SER A 21 14.98 27.09 23.11
C SER A 21 15.40 25.63 23.29
N ALA A 22 15.94 25.01 22.22
CA ALA A 22 16.37 23.61 22.20
C ALA A 22 17.87 23.42 22.49
N ARG A 23 18.58 24.49 22.92
CA ARG A 23 20.04 24.45 23.16
C ARG A 23 20.42 23.36 24.17
N GLY A 24 21.38 22.52 23.79
CA GLY A 24 21.84 21.35 24.56
C GLY A 24 20.89 20.15 24.48
N GLY A 25 19.93 20.16 23.56
CA GLY A 25 18.90 19.12 23.43
C GLY A 25 18.60 18.75 21.98
N ILE A 26 17.36 18.34 21.75
CA ILE A 26 16.88 17.85 20.45
C ILE A 26 15.76 18.75 19.94
N LEU A 27 15.83 19.13 18.66
CA LEU A 27 14.74 19.78 17.94
C LEU A 27 14.14 18.81 16.92
N PHE A 28 12.91 18.36 17.19
CA PHE A 28 12.13 17.54 16.27
C PHE A 28 11.27 18.42 15.36
N LEU A 29 11.44 18.22 14.04
CA LEU A 29 10.73 18.95 13.00
C LEU A 29 9.82 17.98 12.26
N ASN A 30 8.52 18.07 12.56
CA ASN A 30 7.52 17.26 11.89
C ASN A 30 7.16 17.85 10.53
N ASP A 31 6.98 17.00 9.52
CA ASP A 31 6.62 17.40 8.15
C ASP A 31 7.54 18.46 7.55
N ALA A 32 8.86 18.21 7.66
CA ALA A 32 9.89 19.16 7.30
C ALA A 32 9.90 19.56 5.80
N HIS A 33 9.23 18.80 4.92
CA HIS A 33 9.04 19.15 3.51
C HIS A 33 8.17 20.41 3.32
N VAL A 34 7.33 20.76 4.30
CA VAL A 34 6.48 21.96 4.25
C VAL A 34 7.29 23.24 4.50
N LEU A 35 8.49 23.12 5.08
CA LEU A 35 9.38 24.25 5.34
C LEU A 35 9.72 24.98 4.04
N ASN A 36 9.80 26.31 4.11
CA ASN A 36 10.21 27.11 2.96
C ASN A 36 11.72 26.98 2.71
N ALA A 37 12.16 27.34 1.50
CA ALA A 37 13.56 27.23 1.09
C ALA A 37 14.51 28.03 1.99
N GLU A 38 14.12 29.23 2.42
CA GLU A 38 14.95 30.07 3.31
C GLU A 38 15.24 29.39 4.66
N ILE A 39 14.24 28.70 5.23
CA ILE A 39 14.42 27.94 6.47
C ILE A 39 15.32 26.73 6.24
N LEU A 40 15.13 26.00 5.14
CA LEU A 40 15.95 24.84 4.79
C LEU A 40 17.42 25.24 4.55
N GLU A 41 17.68 26.35 3.86
CA GLU A 41 19.03 26.88 3.68
C GLU A 41 19.67 27.30 5.01
N GLY A 42 18.90 27.98 5.86
CA GLY A 42 19.37 28.35 7.20
C GLY A 42 19.70 27.14 8.07
N LEU A 43 18.91 26.07 7.96
CA LEU A 43 19.15 24.80 8.62
C LEU A 43 20.37 24.06 8.08
N SER A 44 20.56 24.05 6.75
CA SER A 44 21.77 23.49 6.14
C SER A 44 23.01 24.21 6.65
N ARG A 45 22.99 25.55 6.70
CA ARG A 45 24.11 26.33 7.25
C ARG A 45 24.35 26.01 8.72
N TYR A 46 23.28 25.89 9.50
CA TYR A 46 23.39 25.52 10.91
C TYR A 46 24.01 24.13 11.10
N LEU A 47 23.64 23.14 10.29
CA LEU A 47 24.25 21.80 10.30
C LEU A 47 25.73 21.83 9.91
N GLU A 48 26.15 22.77 9.05
CA GLU A 48 27.55 22.96 8.65
C GLU A 48 28.40 23.64 9.74
N THR A 49 27.86 24.68 10.39
CA THR A 49 28.66 25.58 11.25
C THR A 49 28.35 25.50 12.73
N GLY A 50 27.27 24.83 13.14
CA GLY A 50 26.75 24.85 14.51
C GLY A 50 26.22 26.23 14.96
N SER A 51 26.07 27.16 14.01
CA SER A 51 25.66 28.54 14.29
C SER A 51 24.61 29.03 13.30
N PHE A 52 23.74 29.92 13.75
CA PHE A 52 22.69 30.50 12.92
C PHE A 52 22.58 32.01 13.13
N ARG A 53 21.93 32.69 12.19
CA ARG A 53 21.69 34.13 12.26
C ARG A 53 20.23 34.41 12.63
N ARG A 54 20.01 35.32 13.57
CA ARG A 54 18.65 35.80 13.89
C ARG A 54 18.05 36.55 12.69
N VAL A 55 16.74 36.46 12.51
CA VAL A 55 16.04 37.19 11.45
C VAL A 55 16.18 38.70 11.71
N GLY A 56 16.74 39.43 10.75
CA GLY A 56 17.00 40.88 10.85
C GLY A 56 18.25 41.26 11.66
N GLY A 57 19.04 40.30 12.15
CA GLY A 57 20.30 40.56 12.84
C GLY A 57 21.52 40.19 12.00
N GLU A 58 22.67 40.75 12.34
CA GLU A 58 23.96 40.37 11.74
C GLU A 58 24.77 39.42 12.63
N SER A 59 24.38 39.25 13.90
CA SER A 59 25.08 38.38 14.84
C SER A 59 24.77 36.90 14.61
N TYR A 60 25.83 36.10 14.58
CA TYR A 60 25.75 34.64 14.63
C TYR A 60 25.61 34.18 16.07
N VAL A 61 24.76 33.18 16.29
CA VAL A 61 24.51 32.54 17.57
C VAL A 61 24.88 31.06 17.43
N GLU A 62 25.83 30.61 18.24
CA GLU A 62 26.16 29.18 18.37
C GLU A 62 25.12 28.48 19.23
N SER A 63 24.66 27.31 18.77
CA SER A 63 23.77 26.46 19.54
C SER A 63 24.11 25.00 19.25
N ASP A 64 24.14 24.18 20.29
CA ASP A 64 24.37 22.73 20.18
C ASP A 64 23.01 22.03 20.26
N VAL A 65 22.42 21.70 19.11
CA VAL A 65 21.10 21.10 19.00
C VAL A 65 21.14 19.96 18.01
N GLN A 66 20.69 18.79 18.43
CA GLN A 66 20.48 17.66 17.54
C GLN A 66 19.16 17.83 16.79
N LEU A 67 19.20 17.76 15.46
CA LEU A 67 18.01 17.86 14.63
C LEU A 67 17.47 16.48 14.27
N ILE A 68 16.15 16.29 14.42
CA ILE A 68 15.43 15.12 13.92
C ILE A 68 14.32 15.62 13.00
N PHE A 69 14.28 15.11 11.77
CA PHE A 69 13.29 15.47 10.77
C PHE A 69 12.34 14.31 10.53
N SER A 70 11.05 14.57 10.44
CA SER A 70 10.09 13.64 9.84
C SER A 70 9.60 14.20 8.51
N THR A 71 9.32 13.30 7.57
CA THR A 71 8.67 13.65 6.32
C THR A 71 7.77 12.51 5.87
N THR A 72 6.63 12.85 5.30
CA THR A 72 5.73 11.88 4.69
C THR A 72 6.22 11.59 3.27
N PRO A 73 6.26 10.31 2.81
CA PRO A 73 6.63 10.00 1.45
C PRO A 73 5.73 10.74 0.44
N GLU A 74 6.38 11.33 -0.53
CA GLU A 74 5.85 12.28 -1.50
C GLU A 74 4.69 11.73 -2.36
N GLN A 75 3.76 12.62 -2.70
CA GLN A 75 3.01 12.52 -3.95
C GLN A 75 3.84 13.23 -5.02
N SER A 76 4.52 12.47 -5.88
CA SER A 76 5.41 12.92 -6.96
C SER A 76 5.25 14.39 -7.43
N GLY A 77 6.27 15.23 -7.23
CA GLY A 77 6.41 16.57 -7.83
C GLY A 77 6.84 17.73 -6.91
N ASP A 78 7.14 17.51 -5.63
CA ASP A 78 7.54 18.54 -4.66
C ASP A 78 9.06 18.65 -4.53
N THR A 79 9.63 19.66 -5.19
CA THR A 79 11.06 20.03 -5.14
C THR A 79 11.60 20.25 -3.72
N ARG A 80 10.73 20.50 -2.72
CA ARG A 80 11.16 20.69 -1.32
C ARG A 80 11.53 19.38 -0.64
N SER A 81 10.87 18.28 -1.00
CA SER A 81 11.22 16.94 -0.52
C SER A 81 12.63 16.55 -0.99
N ASP A 82 12.94 16.82 -2.27
CA ASP A 82 14.27 16.62 -2.85
C ASP A 82 15.34 17.48 -2.16
N THR A 83 14.99 18.73 -1.84
CA THR A 83 15.89 19.66 -1.14
C THR A 83 16.20 19.17 0.27
N LEU A 84 15.18 18.70 1.01
CA LEU A 84 15.34 18.17 2.35
C LEU A 84 16.21 16.90 2.33
N GLN A 85 15.95 15.98 1.40
CA GLN A 85 16.74 14.77 1.23
C GLN A 85 18.21 15.11 0.92
N THR A 86 18.44 16.02 -0.03
CA THR A 86 19.79 16.47 -0.40
C THR A 86 20.53 17.10 0.79
N MET A 87 19.83 17.89 1.61
CA MET A 87 20.41 18.49 2.83
C MET A 87 20.81 17.40 3.85
N VAL A 88 19.95 16.41 4.08
CA VAL A 88 20.23 15.32 5.04
C VAL A 88 21.40 14.46 4.58
N GLU A 89 21.44 14.10 3.30
CA GLU A 89 22.52 13.30 2.71
C GLU A 89 23.86 14.05 2.73
N ARG A 90 23.85 15.36 2.48
CA ARG A 90 25.05 16.21 2.51
C ARG A 90 25.73 16.20 3.88
N HIS A 91 24.96 16.23 4.95
CA HIS A 91 25.47 16.36 6.33
C HIS A 91 25.64 15.01 7.04
N GLY A 92 25.63 13.90 6.30
CA GLY A 92 25.87 12.56 6.86
C GLY A 92 24.78 12.09 7.82
N GLY A 93 23.54 12.58 7.66
CA GLY A 93 22.40 12.16 8.48
C GLY A 93 22.01 10.70 8.24
N ILE A 94 21.42 10.07 9.26
CA ILE A 94 20.87 8.72 9.16
C ILE A 94 19.40 8.82 8.74
N MET A 95 19.05 8.19 7.62
CA MET A 95 17.66 8.10 7.16
C MET A 95 17.00 6.80 7.66
N ILE A 96 15.93 6.93 8.45
CA ILE A 96 15.13 5.78 8.89
C ILE A 96 13.82 5.76 8.10
N ARG A 97 13.64 4.72 7.28
CA ARG A 97 12.39 4.52 6.55
C ARG A 97 11.41 3.70 7.38
N ILE A 98 10.27 4.29 7.72
CA ILE A 98 9.20 3.61 8.46
C ILE A 98 8.30 2.87 7.46
N SER A 99 8.24 1.55 7.56
CA SER A 99 7.35 0.71 6.75
C SER A 99 5.88 0.98 7.05
N ARG A 100 5.02 0.82 6.04
CA ARG A 100 3.57 0.96 6.22
C ARG A 100 3.02 -0.27 6.95
N LEU A 101 1.94 -0.13 7.72
CA LEU A 101 1.36 -1.24 8.49
C LEU A 101 1.03 -2.47 7.63
N ARG A 102 0.55 -2.29 6.40
CA ARG A 102 0.28 -3.41 5.47
C ARG A 102 1.50 -4.25 5.07
N GLU A 103 2.71 -3.72 5.24
CA GLU A 103 3.97 -4.41 4.96
C GLU A 103 4.45 -5.23 6.17
N ARG A 104 3.80 -5.06 7.33
CA ARG A 104 4.11 -5.70 8.62
C ARG A 104 2.81 -6.19 9.28
N ARG A 105 2.09 -7.08 8.59
CA ARG A 105 0.77 -7.53 9.03
C ARG A 105 0.82 -8.26 10.37
N GLU A 106 1.93 -8.92 10.66
CA GLU A 106 2.24 -9.57 11.93
C GLU A 106 2.19 -8.62 13.13
N ASP A 107 2.39 -7.31 12.92
CA ASP A 107 2.33 -6.31 14.00
C ASP A 107 0.90 -5.86 14.30
N ILE A 108 -0.09 -6.14 13.44
CA ILE A 108 -1.47 -5.65 13.59
C ILE A 108 -2.12 -6.23 14.85
N ASN A 109 -2.01 -7.54 15.05
CA ASN A 109 -2.57 -8.25 16.20
C ASN A 109 -2.00 -7.70 17.55
N PRO A 110 -0.66 -7.68 17.78
CA PRO A 110 -0.12 -7.15 19.02
C PRO A 110 -0.40 -5.65 19.21
N LEU A 111 -0.43 -4.86 18.13
CA LEU A 111 -0.82 -3.44 18.21
C LEU A 111 -2.28 -3.26 18.61
N ALA A 112 -3.21 -4.01 18.02
CA ALA A 112 -4.63 -3.93 18.36
C ALA A 112 -4.88 -4.29 19.83
N HIS A 113 -4.22 -5.32 20.34
CA HIS A 113 -4.27 -5.66 21.77
C HIS A 113 -3.61 -4.61 22.65
N HIS A 114 -2.52 -3.99 22.21
CA HIS A 114 -1.87 -2.90 22.95
C HIS A 114 -2.82 -1.72 23.13
N VAL A 115 -3.48 -1.28 22.05
CA VAL A 115 -4.46 -0.19 22.07
C VAL A 115 -5.63 -0.54 22.99
N LEU A 116 -6.25 -1.72 22.83
CA LEU A 116 -7.36 -2.14 23.66
C LEU A 116 -6.99 -2.20 25.16
N ASN A 117 -5.81 -2.73 25.48
CA ASN A 117 -5.31 -2.79 26.85
C ASN A 117 -5.01 -1.39 27.42
N SER A 118 -4.55 -0.44 26.58
CA SER A 118 -4.39 0.95 26.99
C SER A 118 -5.72 1.57 27.40
N LEU A 119 -6.75 1.44 26.55
CA LEU A 119 -8.10 1.93 26.81
C LEU A 119 -8.69 1.32 28.09
N TYR A 120 -8.52 0.01 28.27
CA TYR A 120 -8.95 -0.70 29.47
C TYR A 120 -8.25 -0.15 30.74
N ARG A 121 -6.94 0.09 30.69
CA ARG A 121 -6.17 0.64 31.82
C ARG A 121 -6.53 2.09 32.15
N GLN A 122 -6.93 2.87 31.15
CA GLN A 122 -7.42 4.23 31.32
C GLN A 122 -8.86 4.28 31.86
N GLY A 123 -9.54 3.13 31.93
CA GLY A 123 -10.94 3.04 32.35
C GLY A 123 -11.93 3.52 31.28
N GLU A 124 -11.48 3.60 30.03
CA GLU A 124 -12.29 4.06 28.90
C GLU A 124 -13.18 2.94 28.31
N THR A 125 -12.90 1.68 28.64
CA THR A 125 -13.68 0.52 28.20
C THR A 125 -13.62 -0.65 29.21
N HIS A 126 -14.66 -1.49 29.23
CA HIS A 126 -14.65 -2.76 29.98
C HIS A 126 -14.27 -3.97 29.11
N VAL A 127 -14.12 -3.75 27.81
CA VAL A 127 -13.78 -4.76 26.80
C VAL A 127 -12.33 -5.17 26.96
N ARG A 128 -12.05 -6.48 26.91
CA ARG A 128 -10.70 -7.01 27.20
C ARG A 128 -10.06 -7.78 26.05
N THR A 129 -10.86 -8.28 25.13
CA THR A 129 -10.38 -9.19 24.08
C THR A 129 -10.99 -8.83 22.73
N LEU A 130 -10.30 -9.27 21.67
CA LEU A 130 -10.81 -9.26 20.30
C LEU A 130 -11.04 -10.71 19.89
N ARG A 131 -12.15 -10.98 19.18
CA ARG A 131 -12.37 -12.29 18.56
C ARG A 131 -11.33 -12.51 17.47
N GLU A 132 -10.91 -13.75 17.30
CA GLU A 132 -10.03 -14.17 16.21
C GLU A 132 -10.55 -13.67 14.85
N THR A 133 -11.86 -13.80 14.60
CA THR A 133 -12.49 -13.32 13.37
C THR A 133 -12.39 -11.80 13.17
N ALA A 134 -12.36 -11.02 14.25
CA ALA A 134 -12.16 -9.57 14.16
C ALA A 134 -10.69 -9.25 13.85
N ILE A 135 -9.75 -9.97 14.46
CA ILE A 135 -8.31 -9.85 14.20
C ILE A 135 -8.02 -10.17 12.72
N THR A 136 -8.57 -11.25 12.18
CA THR A 136 -8.40 -11.61 10.76
C THR A 136 -8.83 -10.46 9.83
N LEU A 137 -9.95 -9.81 10.11
CA LEU A 137 -10.41 -8.66 9.32
C LEU A 137 -9.47 -7.44 9.44
N LEU A 138 -8.93 -7.20 10.63
CA LEU A 138 -7.93 -6.15 10.84
C LEU A 138 -6.64 -6.45 10.06
N GLU A 139 -6.21 -7.71 10.01
CA GLU A 139 -5.00 -8.13 9.28
C GLU A 139 -5.15 -8.09 7.75
N GLU A 140 -6.37 -8.31 7.24
CA GLU A 140 -6.67 -8.24 5.81
C GLU A 140 -6.79 -6.81 5.27
N PHE A 141 -7.00 -5.83 6.14
CA PHE A 141 -7.18 -4.43 5.74
C PHE A 141 -5.85 -3.73 5.38
N ASP A 142 -5.90 -2.77 4.45
CA ASP A 142 -4.70 -2.14 3.89
C ASP A 142 -4.12 -0.99 4.75
N TRP A 143 -4.88 -0.50 5.72
CA TRP A 143 -4.52 0.59 6.62
C TRP A 143 -3.90 1.82 5.91
N PRO A 144 -4.63 2.51 5.02
CA PRO A 144 -4.14 3.73 4.37
C PRO A 144 -3.68 4.81 5.36
N GLY A 145 -4.28 4.90 6.54
CA GLY A 145 -3.88 5.78 7.64
C GLY A 145 -2.93 5.14 8.66
N ASN A 146 -2.35 3.96 8.34
CA ASN A 146 -1.34 3.26 9.14
C ASN A 146 -1.83 3.03 10.60
N VAL A 147 -0.92 3.07 11.58
CA VAL A 147 -1.23 2.81 13.00
C VAL A 147 -2.33 3.72 13.54
N ARG A 148 -2.39 5.00 13.13
CA ARG A 148 -3.41 5.93 13.61
C ARG A 148 -4.83 5.51 13.22
N GLU A 149 -4.99 4.95 12.02
CA GLU A 149 -6.29 4.43 11.59
C GLU A 149 -6.63 3.12 12.31
N LEU A 150 -5.65 2.27 12.58
CA LEU A 150 -5.84 1.06 13.41
C LEU A 150 -6.30 1.42 14.82
N GLU A 151 -5.62 2.36 15.47
CA GLU A 151 -5.99 2.89 16.80
C GLU A 151 -7.44 3.39 16.80
N SER A 152 -7.78 4.25 15.85
CA SER A 152 -9.14 4.81 15.72
C SER A 152 -10.19 3.72 15.48
N ALA A 153 -9.86 2.67 14.71
CA ALA A 153 -10.76 1.57 14.44
C ALA A 153 -10.99 0.69 15.67
N VAL A 154 -9.95 0.43 16.46
CA VAL A 154 -10.03 -0.34 17.71
C VAL A 154 -10.78 0.45 18.79
N GLU A 155 -10.50 1.76 18.93
CA GLU A 155 -11.24 2.67 19.81
C GLU A 155 -12.73 2.69 19.47
N TYR A 156 -13.07 2.89 18.19
CA TYR A 156 -14.45 2.83 17.71
C TYR A 156 -15.12 1.50 18.07
N ALA A 157 -14.42 0.39 17.85
CA ALA A 157 -14.94 -0.93 18.11
C ALA A 157 -15.14 -1.21 19.61
N ALA A 158 -14.24 -0.73 20.47
CA ALA A 158 -14.37 -0.83 21.92
C ALA A 158 -15.62 -0.07 22.42
N ILE A 159 -15.80 1.19 22.00
CA ILE A 159 -16.97 2.01 22.33
C ILE A 159 -18.27 1.32 21.90
N ARG A 160 -18.28 0.77 20.68
CA ARG A 160 -19.46 0.07 20.15
C ARG A 160 -19.75 -1.23 20.89
N THR A 161 -18.72 -1.95 21.31
CA THR A 161 -18.85 -3.20 22.07
C THR A 161 -19.41 -2.91 23.47
N ASP A 162 -18.92 -1.87 24.16
CA ASP A 162 -19.48 -1.43 25.46
C ASP A 162 -20.94 -1.00 25.33
N ALA A 163 -21.29 -0.26 24.26
CA ALA A 163 -22.67 0.17 24.00
C ALA A 163 -23.63 -1.01 23.76
N MET A 164 -23.10 -2.17 23.35
CA MET A 164 -23.85 -3.41 23.16
C MET A 164 -23.78 -4.34 24.39
N GLU A 165 -23.17 -3.87 25.50
CA GLU A 165 -22.94 -4.62 26.74
C GLU A 165 -22.18 -5.95 26.50
N GLU A 166 -21.32 -5.99 25.48
CA GLU A 166 -20.48 -7.13 25.16
C GLU A 166 -19.07 -6.98 25.77
N THR A 167 -18.37 -8.08 25.99
CA THR A 167 -17.03 -8.08 26.61
C THR A 167 -15.88 -8.26 25.61
N GLU A 168 -16.21 -8.49 24.34
CA GLU A 168 -15.27 -8.89 23.30
C GLU A 168 -15.58 -8.23 21.95
N ILE A 169 -14.55 -7.72 21.27
CA ILE A 169 -14.71 -7.10 19.96
C ILE A 169 -14.95 -8.17 18.90
N ALA A 170 -16.12 -8.14 18.27
CA ALA A 170 -16.51 -8.99 17.15
C ALA A 170 -16.46 -8.21 15.82
N PRO A 171 -16.45 -8.89 14.66
CA PRO A 171 -16.44 -8.25 13.33
C PRO A 171 -17.46 -7.12 13.14
N TYR A 172 -18.67 -7.27 13.67
CA TYR A 172 -19.74 -6.29 13.51
C TYR A 172 -19.56 -5.04 14.39
N HIS A 173 -18.63 -5.05 15.35
CA HIS A 173 -18.24 -3.86 16.10
C HIS A 173 -17.24 -2.99 15.34
N LEU A 174 -16.51 -3.55 14.37
CA LEU A 174 -15.55 -2.81 13.57
C LEU A 174 -16.23 -1.75 12.67
N PRO A 175 -15.51 -0.71 12.24
CA PRO A 175 -15.99 0.21 11.21
C PRO A 175 -16.44 -0.51 9.94
N GLN A 176 -17.57 -0.10 9.36
CA GLN A 176 -18.12 -0.74 8.15
C GLN A 176 -17.15 -0.71 6.97
N THR A 177 -16.28 0.29 6.87
CA THR A 177 -15.24 0.38 5.83
C THR A 177 -14.31 -0.83 5.82
N ILE A 178 -14.01 -1.40 7.00
CA ILE A 178 -13.18 -2.60 7.14
C ILE A 178 -13.99 -3.83 6.73
N VAL A 179 -15.20 -3.96 7.28
CA VAL A 179 -16.10 -5.10 7.00
C VAL A 179 -16.44 -5.21 5.51
N ASP A 180 -16.78 -4.10 4.87
CA ASP A 180 -17.17 -4.06 3.45
C ASP A 180 -15.99 -4.34 2.51
N ARG A 181 -14.78 -3.87 2.84
CA ARG A 181 -13.59 -4.11 2.02
C ARG A 181 -13.19 -5.59 2.05
N SER A 182 -13.19 -6.21 3.23
CA SER A 182 -12.95 -7.66 3.35
C SER A 182 -14.05 -8.48 2.70
N ALA A 183 -15.32 -8.10 2.85
CA ALA A 183 -16.44 -8.77 2.17
C ALA A 183 -16.31 -8.71 0.64
N ARG A 184 -15.90 -7.56 0.07
CA ARG A 184 -15.63 -7.42 -1.37
C ARG A 184 -14.44 -8.24 -1.83
N ALA A 185 -13.36 -8.30 -1.05
CA ALA A 185 -12.21 -9.15 -1.35
C ALA A 185 -12.58 -10.64 -1.34
N GLY A 186 -13.33 -11.09 -0.32
CA GLY A 186 -13.84 -12.46 -0.23
C GLY A 186 -14.79 -12.83 -1.37
N LEU A 187 -15.70 -11.93 -1.76
CA LEU A 187 -16.57 -12.12 -2.93
C LEU A 187 -15.78 -12.20 -4.25
N ALA A 188 -14.72 -11.39 -4.40
CA ALA A 188 -13.86 -11.44 -5.59
C ALA A 188 -13.08 -12.75 -5.69
N ILE A 189 -12.55 -13.26 -4.56
CA ILE A 189 -11.87 -14.55 -4.48
C ILE A 189 -12.85 -15.70 -4.76
N SER A 190 -14.02 -15.70 -4.10
CA SER A 190 -15.06 -16.71 -4.34
C SER A 190 -15.56 -16.70 -5.79
N ALA A 191 -15.71 -15.52 -6.40
CA ALA A 191 -16.07 -15.40 -7.81
C ALA A 191 -14.96 -15.94 -8.73
N LEU A 192 -13.68 -15.68 -8.42
CA LEU A 192 -12.55 -16.23 -9.16
C LEU A 192 -12.49 -17.76 -9.05
N ASP A 193 -12.70 -18.29 -7.85
CA ASP A 193 -12.79 -19.74 -7.60
C ASP A 193 -13.98 -20.37 -8.33
N TYR A 194 -15.14 -19.74 -8.30
CA TYR A 194 -16.32 -20.20 -9.05
C TYR A 194 -16.05 -20.24 -10.56
N GLN A 195 -15.48 -19.17 -11.12
CA GLN A 195 -15.15 -19.12 -12.55
C GLN A 195 -14.07 -20.12 -12.94
N ARG A 196 -13.12 -20.42 -12.04
CA ARG A 196 -12.11 -21.48 -12.23
C ARG A 196 -12.75 -22.87 -12.23
N HIS A 197 -13.66 -23.15 -11.30
CA HIS A 197 -14.40 -24.42 -11.25
C HIS A 197 -15.28 -24.62 -12.49
N LEU A 198 -15.95 -23.57 -12.96
CA LEU A 198 -16.72 -23.62 -14.21
C LEU A 198 -15.81 -23.91 -15.41
N ALA A 199 -14.68 -23.21 -15.53
CA ALA A 199 -13.72 -23.46 -16.60
C ALA A 199 -13.18 -24.90 -16.58
N ARG A 200 -12.85 -25.42 -15.39
CA ARG A 200 -12.44 -26.82 -15.20
C ARG A 200 -13.53 -27.80 -15.63
N ALA A 201 -14.78 -27.57 -15.24
CA ALA A 201 -15.91 -28.41 -15.63
C ALA A 201 -16.17 -28.37 -17.15
N GLU A 202 -16.07 -27.19 -17.78
CA GLU A 202 -16.16 -27.06 -19.25
C GLU A 202 -15.07 -27.88 -19.95
N LEU A 203 -13.82 -27.78 -19.49
CA LEU A 203 -12.70 -28.56 -20.06
C LEU A 203 -12.87 -30.07 -19.84
N ALA A 204 -13.36 -30.49 -18.68
CA ALA A 204 -13.65 -31.89 -18.38
C ALA A 204 -14.72 -32.46 -19.32
N LEU A 205 -15.79 -31.69 -19.61
CA LEU A 205 -16.80 -32.11 -20.58
C LEU A 205 -16.24 -32.28 -22.00
N VAL A 206 -15.33 -31.39 -22.41
CA VAL A 206 -14.63 -31.54 -23.70
C VAL A 206 -13.77 -32.80 -23.72
N ALA A 207 -13.01 -33.06 -22.65
CA ALA A 207 -12.20 -34.27 -22.53
C ALA A 207 -13.07 -35.54 -22.61
N SER A 208 -14.15 -35.61 -21.82
CA SER A 208 -15.09 -36.73 -21.84
C SER A 208 -15.75 -36.92 -23.21
N ALA A 209 -16.08 -35.83 -23.91
CA ALA A 209 -16.63 -35.91 -25.28
C ALA A 209 -15.61 -36.44 -26.29
N MET A 210 -14.34 -36.08 -26.14
CA MET A 210 -13.26 -36.63 -26.97
C MET A 210 -13.12 -38.14 -26.80
N GLU A 211 -13.17 -38.63 -25.56
CA GLU A 211 -13.10 -40.06 -25.25
C GLU A 211 -14.33 -40.82 -25.74
N THR A 212 -15.53 -40.32 -25.43
CA THR A 212 -16.80 -40.99 -25.73
C THR A 212 -17.04 -41.13 -27.23
N PHE A 213 -16.59 -40.14 -28.00
CA PHE A 213 -16.87 -40.05 -29.43
C PHE A 213 -15.64 -40.26 -30.32
N SER A 214 -14.50 -40.60 -29.71
CA SER A 214 -13.21 -40.84 -30.37
C SER A 214 -12.87 -39.80 -31.45
N THR A 215 -13.20 -38.53 -31.21
CA THR A 215 -13.01 -37.43 -32.17
C THR A 215 -12.16 -36.32 -31.59
N THR A 216 -11.23 -35.83 -32.41
CA THR A 216 -10.35 -34.69 -32.10
C THR A 216 -10.71 -33.44 -32.93
N LYS A 217 -11.76 -33.53 -33.76
CA LYS A 217 -12.21 -32.42 -34.61
C LYS A 217 -13.02 -31.43 -33.78
N GLN A 218 -12.55 -30.18 -33.71
CA GLN A 218 -13.21 -29.12 -32.96
C GLN A 218 -14.67 -28.87 -33.39
N ALA A 219 -14.98 -29.04 -34.69
CA ALA A 219 -16.34 -28.88 -35.20
C ALA A 219 -17.30 -29.96 -34.69
N ASP A 220 -16.84 -31.21 -34.63
CA ASP A 220 -17.64 -32.33 -34.13
C ASP A 220 -17.85 -32.21 -32.61
N LEU A 221 -16.81 -31.80 -31.87
CA LEU A 221 -16.91 -31.54 -30.43
C LEU A 221 -17.88 -30.39 -30.13
N ALA A 222 -17.83 -29.29 -30.89
CA ALA A 222 -18.76 -28.18 -30.74
C ALA A 222 -20.21 -28.62 -30.95
N ALA A 223 -20.48 -29.38 -32.02
CA ALA A 223 -21.83 -29.85 -32.32
C ALA A 223 -22.38 -30.81 -31.25
N ARG A 224 -21.55 -31.73 -30.75
CA ARG A 224 -21.94 -32.71 -29.72
C ARG A 224 -22.11 -32.10 -28.33
N LEU A 225 -21.42 -31.00 -28.05
CA LEU A 225 -21.59 -30.21 -26.84
C LEU A 225 -22.62 -29.08 -27.01
N HIS A 226 -23.41 -29.11 -28.09
CA HIS A 226 -24.48 -28.15 -28.37
C HIS A 226 -24.03 -26.68 -28.46
N TYR A 227 -22.80 -26.43 -28.92
CA TYR A 227 -22.36 -25.09 -29.28
C TYR A 227 -22.83 -24.72 -30.69
N ASN A 228 -23.41 -23.53 -30.82
CA ASN A 228 -23.92 -23.01 -32.10
C ASN A 228 -22.81 -22.71 -33.12
N ASP A 229 -21.59 -22.43 -32.66
CA ASP A 229 -20.47 -22.02 -33.52
C ASP A 229 -19.14 -22.61 -33.02
N ARG A 230 -18.41 -23.25 -33.93
CA ARG A 230 -17.09 -23.83 -33.67
C ARG A 230 -16.06 -22.80 -33.23
N TYR A 231 -16.11 -21.58 -33.77
CA TYR A 231 -15.11 -20.55 -33.47
C TYR A 231 -15.35 -19.97 -32.08
N THR A 232 -16.61 -19.72 -31.72
CA THR A 232 -17.03 -19.30 -30.38
C THR A 232 -16.66 -20.36 -29.33
N PHE A 233 -16.90 -21.64 -29.63
CA PHE A 233 -16.48 -22.76 -28.79
C PHE A 233 -14.96 -22.79 -28.61
N ALA A 234 -14.18 -22.79 -29.71
CA ALA A 234 -12.72 -22.81 -29.63
C ALA A 234 -12.15 -21.59 -28.90
N ARG A 235 -12.74 -20.39 -29.09
CA ARG A 235 -12.35 -19.17 -28.37
C ARG A 235 -12.64 -19.28 -26.87
N ARG A 236 -13.78 -19.87 -26.48
CA ARG A 236 -14.13 -20.08 -25.07
C ARG A 236 -13.15 -21.03 -24.39
N ILE A 237 -12.84 -22.16 -25.03
CA ILE A 237 -11.87 -23.14 -24.50
C ILE A 237 -10.46 -22.54 -24.39
N ARG A 238 -10.01 -21.76 -25.38
CA ARG A 238 -8.73 -21.04 -25.28
C ARG A 238 -8.70 -20.04 -24.13
N ARG A 239 -9.78 -19.28 -23.96
CA ARG A 239 -9.91 -18.30 -22.87
C ARG A 239 -9.84 -18.97 -21.49
N CYS A 240 -10.35 -20.20 -21.35
CA CYS A 240 -10.22 -20.98 -20.12
C CYS A 240 -8.74 -21.25 -19.78
N PHE A 241 -7.92 -21.68 -20.75
CA PHE A 241 -6.48 -21.91 -20.54
C PHE A 241 -5.68 -20.62 -20.37
N GLU A 242 -5.97 -19.57 -21.15
CA GLU A 242 -5.32 -18.25 -21.00
C GLU A 242 -5.55 -17.65 -19.61
N ARG A 243 -6.75 -17.86 -19.05
CA ARG A 243 -7.14 -17.34 -17.74
C ARG A 243 -6.68 -18.23 -16.58
N TYR A 244 -6.58 -19.55 -16.80
CA TYR A 244 -6.19 -20.54 -15.78
C TYR A 244 -5.13 -21.52 -16.35
N PRO A 245 -3.84 -21.11 -16.40
CA PRO A 245 -2.78 -21.92 -17.01
C PRO A 245 -2.49 -23.25 -16.30
N ASP A 246 -2.87 -23.37 -15.02
CA ASP A 246 -2.76 -24.60 -14.24
C ASP A 246 -3.62 -25.74 -14.81
N LEU A 247 -4.77 -25.42 -15.40
CA LEU A 247 -5.66 -26.40 -16.04
C LEU A 247 -5.04 -27.03 -17.30
N GLU A 248 -4.00 -26.43 -17.89
CA GLU A 248 -3.26 -27.05 -19.01
C GLU A 248 -2.60 -28.38 -18.63
N ARG A 249 -2.19 -28.52 -17.37
CA ARG A 249 -1.58 -29.75 -16.85
C ARG A 249 -2.62 -30.83 -16.57
N GLU A 250 -3.82 -30.41 -16.19
CA GLU A 250 -4.94 -31.31 -15.88
C GLU A 250 -5.61 -31.86 -17.14
N PHE A 251 -5.68 -31.07 -18.23
CA PHE A 251 -6.31 -31.47 -19.49
C PHE A 251 -5.34 -31.40 -20.69
N PRO A 252 -4.29 -32.24 -20.72
CA PRO A 252 -3.22 -32.16 -21.73
C PRO A 252 -3.72 -32.47 -23.15
N ASP A 253 -4.71 -33.35 -23.30
CA ASP A 253 -5.26 -33.72 -24.61
C ASP A 253 -6.16 -32.64 -25.20
N VAL A 254 -6.96 -31.96 -24.37
CA VAL A 254 -7.76 -30.81 -24.78
C VAL A 254 -6.82 -29.66 -25.19
N ARG A 255 -5.81 -29.37 -24.38
CA ARG A 255 -4.78 -28.38 -24.70
C ARG A 255 -4.15 -28.66 -26.08
N ARG A 256 -3.77 -29.92 -26.35
CA ARG A 256 -3.14 -30.34 -27.61
C ARG A 256 -4.00 -30.02 -28.84
N ILE A 257 -5.32 -29.94 -28.73
CA ILE A 257 -6.22 -29.66 -29.86
C ILE A 257 -6.50 -28.17 -30.01
N PHE A 258 -6.66 -27.45 -28.89
CA PHE A 258 -7.15 -26.06 -28.91
C PHE A 258 -6.04 -25.01 -28.88
N MET A 259 -4.83 -25.36 -28.41
CA MET A 259 -3.68 -24.44 -28.30
C MET A 259 -2.57 -24.66 -29.33
N VAL A 260 -2.76 -25.50 -30.35
CA VAL A 260 -1.78 -25.60 -31.47
C VAL A 260 -1.70 -24.25 -32.17
N ARG A 261 -0.52 -23.62 -32.12
CA ARG A 261 -0.18 -22.50 -33.00
C ARG A 261 -0.42 -22.94 -34.44
N GLN A 262 -1.46 -22.41 -35.08
CA GLN A 262 -1.45 -22.37 -36.54
C GLN A 262 -0.18 -21.62 -36.94
N ARG A 263 0.75 -22.31 -37.60
CA ARG A 263 1.72 -21.65 -38.47
C ARG A 263 0.89 -20.88 -39.49
N VAL A 264 0.62 -19.62 -39.21
CA VAL A 264 0.30 -18.66 -40.26
C VAL A 264 1.60 -18.54 -41.04
N LEU A 265 1.66 -19.18 -42.21
CA LEU A 265 2.62 -18.83 -43.25
C LEU A 265 2.29 -17.39 -43.64
N CYS A 266 2.94 -16.42 -42.98
CA CYS A 266 3.06 -15.06 -43.49
C CYS A 266 3.98 -15.13 -44.71
N THR A 267 3.40 -15.34 -45.87
CA THR A 267 4.01 -14.94 -47.15
C THR A 267 3.68 -13.48 -47.42
N ALA A 268 4.73 -12.74 -47.76
CA ALA A 268 4.77 -11.45 -48.45
C ALA A 268 4.41 -10.19 -47.62
N ASP A 269 5.51 -9.48 -47.30
CA ASP A 269 5.76 -8.10 -47.70
C ASP A 269 4.83 -6.98 -47.21
N ILE A 270 5.35 -6.16 -46.29
CA ILE A 270 5.65 -4.72 -46.46
C ILE A 270 5.79 -4.03 -45.10
N PHE A 271 7.02 -3.62 -44.82
CA PHE A 271 7.47 -2.49 -43.99
C PHE A 271 7.19 -2.44 -42.47
N GLY A 272 8.29 -2.64 -41.70
CA GLY A 272 8.86 -1.52 -40.96
C GLY A 272 8.76 -1.52 -39.43
N TYR A 273 9.53 -2.38 -38.75
CA TYR A 273 10.04 -2.06 -37.40
C TYR A 273 11.51 -2.43 -37.31
N LEU A 274 12.37 -1.39 -37.33
CA LEU A 274 13.76 -1.47 -36.91
C LEU A 274 13.78 -1.54 -35.38
N CYS A 275 14.43 -2.57 -34.85
CA CYS A 275 14.84 -2.67 -33.46
C CYS A 275 16.35 -2.91 -33.48
N PHE A 276 17.14 -2.01 -32.90
CA PHE A 276 18.42 -2.33 -32.26
C PHE A 276 18.86 -1.12 -31.40
N LEU A 277 18.77 -1.29 -30.08
CA LEU A 277 19.57 -0.56 -29.10
C LEU A 277 20.25 -1.60 -28.22
N TYR A 278 21.54 -1.78 -28.47
CA TYR A 278 22.62 -2.32 -27.64
C TYR A 278 23.88 -1.88 -28.43
N GLN A 279 24.80 -1.05 -27.96
CA GLN A 279 25.20 -0.59 -26.62
C GLN A 279 24.93 0.89 -26.39
#